data_AF-A0A4V2BB88-F1
#
_entry.id   AF-A0A4V2BB88-F1
#
_cell.length_a   1.000
_cell.length_b   1.000
_cell.length_c   1.000
_cell.angle_alpha   90.00
_cell.angle_beta   90.00
_cell.angle_gamma   90.00
#
_symmetry.space_group_name_H-M   'P 1'
#
loop_
_entity.id
_entity.type
_entity.pdbx_description
1 polymer ?
#
loop_
_entity_poly.entity_id
_entity_poly.type
_entity_poly.pdbx_seq_one_letter_code
_entity_poly.pdbx_strand_id
1 'polypeptide(L)'
;MHQKTLSLWILGLSLVSGNALAGAVSGGGGKAVVCRNADRSIRTAELLDLWEAREIYGREIIRSDKPMKELVMEGIERLKHAFLPISEFPQENGENLRGYLDRNSDSLRGDTGPKDKTVKRLRGVTLNDTNDSFELARPSECAVEQVVNFVDLANLPRIYVNQDLWESLDNVNQAALVLHESLYRTLREEFGESNSLRTRRAIGFVMAGNTFRSTYEMLQAPRITCSSADQGTRIHMVTFVPTWGIPGRPRYPMESFYVERVAGVPTMGFVDFGIGLGGPLERLFHEMLDTSKPLPPGPLPYNHLTITHSGDIEPELKGLLEVEGTKGQIPKVVFTLGARVLGTTPIPFRAELSCTYEK
;
A
#
# COMPACT_ATOMS: atom_id res chain seq x y z
N MET A 1 20.82 67.49 -43.84
CA MET A 1 21.79 66.49 -44.35
C MET A 1 22.59 65.96 -43.19
N HIS A 2 22.59 64.64 -43.01
CA HIS A 2 23.65 63.84 -42.37
C HIS A 2 23.93 64.08 -40.86
N GLN A 3 24.32 63.11 -40.03
CA GLN A 3 24.51 61.67 -40.12
C GLN A 3 25.26 61.28 -38.82
N LYS A 4 24.83 60.21 -38.13
CA LYS A 4 25.59 59.37 -37.17
C LYS A 4 26.06 60.08 -35.88
N THR A 5 25.89 59.52 -34.67
CA THR A 5 26.44 58.23 -34.24
C THR A 5 25.65 57.70 -33.04
N LEU A 6 25.03 56.54 -33.24
CA LEU A 6 24.39 55.73 -32.20
C LEU A 6 25.46 54.75 -31.69
N SER A 7 26.12 55.10 -30.58
CA SER A 7 27.09 54.22 -29.91
C SER A 7 26.40 53.38 -28.83
N LEU A 8 25.83 52.27 -29.29
CA LEU A 8 26.06 50.92 -28.78
C LEU A 8 26.62 50.82 -27.35
N TRP A 9 25.76 50.74 -26.35
CA TRP A 9 26.09 50.12 -25.06
C TRP A 9 24.87 49.38 -24.52
N ILE A 10 25.14 48.25 -23.86
CA ILE A 10 24.21 47.36 -23.16
C ILE A 10 23.60 46.26 -24.05
N LEU A 11 24.45 45.36 -24.53
CA LEU A 11 24.07 43.99 -24.83
C LEU A 11 25.05 43.06 -24.10
N GLY A 12 24.61 42.45 -23.01
CA GLY A 12 25.47 41.54 -22.25
C GLY A 12 24.98 41.20 -20.84
N LEU A 13 23.67 41.07 -20.64
CA LEU A 13 23.13 40.53 -19.39
C LEU A 13 21.98 39.59 -19.74
N SER A 14 22.30 38.40 -20.22
CA SER A 14 21.28 37.39 -20.48
C SER A 14 21.79 36.00 -20.11
N LEU A 15 21.17 35.50 -19.04
CA LEU A 15 20.79 34.10 -18.88
C LEU A 15 21.96 33.15 -18.61
N VAL A 16 22.68 33.39 -17.51
CA VAL A 16 23.02 32.25 -16.67
C VAL A 16 21.73 31.84 -15.96
N SER A 17 20.91 31.08 -16.68
CA SER A 17 19.89 30.24 -16.06
C SER A 17 20.65 29.24 -15.22
N GLY A 18 20.98 29.64 -13.99
CA GLY A 18 21.37 28.70 -12.97
C GLY A 18 20.20 27.75 -12.87
N ASN A 19 20.34 26.58 -13.50
CA ASN A 19 19.58 25.41 -13.14
C ASN A 19 19.92 25.21 -11.67
N ALA A 20 19.13 25.85 -10.80
CA ALA A 20 19.08 25.47 -9.42
C ALA A 20 18.64 24.02 -9.48
N LEU A 21 19.62 23.12 -9.45
CA LEU A 21 19.48 21.76 -8.98
C LEU A 21 19.08 21.90 -7.52
N ALA A 22 17.87 22.40 -7.27
CA ALA A 22 17.11 22.08 -6.11
C ALA A 22 16.92 20.58 -6.26
N GLY A 23 17.86 19.80 -5.69
CA GLY A 23 17.74 18.36 -5.59
C GLY A 23 16.34 18.13 -5.07
N ALA A 24 15.48 17.57 -5.92
CA ALA A 24 14.08 17.44 -5.60
C ALA A 24 14.03 16.73 -4.25
N VAL A 25 13.40 17.37 -3.26
CA VAL A 25 13.05 16.68 -2.01
C VAL A 25 12.09 15.60 -2.47
N SER A 26 12.65 14.42 -2.73
CA SER A 26 11.96 13.42 -3.51
C SER A 26 11.00 12.63 -2.63
N GLY A 27 11.09 12.71 -1.30
CA GLY A 27 10.33 11.84 -0.41
C GLY A 27 9.81 12.52 0.84
N GLY A 28 8.54 12.25 1.13
CA GLY A 28 7.95 12.57 2.41
C GLY A 28 8.56 11.80 3.54
N GLY A 29 8.39 12.41 4.70
CA GLY A 29 8.44 11.73 5.98
C GLY A 29 7.26 12.17 6.83
N GLY A 30 7.30 11.83 8.10
CA GLY A 30 6.22 11.99 9.03
C GLY A 30 6.04 13.44 9.44
N LYS A 31 4.77 13.82 9.56
CA LYS A 31 4.32 15.12 10.02
C LYS A 31 3.66 14.98 11.39
N ALA A 32 3.70 16.04 12.18
CA ALA A 32 3.00 16.14 13.45
C ALA A 32 2.02 17.31 13.45
N VAL A 33 0.91 17.15 14.15
CA VAL A 33 0.07 18.25 14.60
C VAL A 33 0.75 18.89 15.81
N VAL A 34 1.17 20.13 15.64
CA VAL A 34 1.95 20.89 16.62
C VAL A 34 1.15 22.10 17.07
N CYS A 35 0.90 22.18 18.37
CA CYS A 35 0.26 23.34 18.98
C CYS A 35 1.33 24.09 19.78
N ARG A 36 1.43 25.41 19.59
CA ARG A 36 2.45 26.25 20.22
C ARG A 36 1.82 27.27 21.15
N ASN A 37 2.56 27.65 22.19
CA ASN A 37 2.20 28.78 23.04
C ASN A 37 2.44 30.12 22.29
N ALA A 38 2.01 31.23 22.89
CA ALA A 38 2.21 32.57 22.31
C ALA A 38 3.70 32.93 22.10
N ASP A 39 4.60 32.37 22.90
CA ASP A 39 6.06 32.52 22.77
C ASP A 39 6.69 31.56 21.73
N ARG A 40 5.86 30.80 21.00
CA ARG A 40 6.21 29.78 20.01
C ARG A 40 6.84 28.49 20.57
N SER A 41 6.94 28.34 21.89
CA SER A 41 7.31 27.06 22.50
C SER A 41 6.30 25.97 22.15
N ILE A 42 6.76 24.74 21.94
CA ILE A 42 5.90 23.60 21.64
C ILE A 42 5.10 23.27 22.90
N ARG A 43 3.78 23.43 22.84
CA ARG A 43 2.85 23.08 23.93
C ARG A 43 2.52 21.59 23.87
N THR A 44 2.19 21.11 22.68
CA THR A 44 1.90 19.70 22.41
C THR A 44 2.35 19.35 21.00
N ALA A 45 2.79 18.12 20.81
CA ALA A 45 3.02 17.54 19.50
C ALA A 45 2.41 16.13 19.47
N GLU A 46 1.69 15.83 18.39
CA GLU A 46 1.12 14.51 18.13
C GLU A 46 1.36 14.16 16.66
N LEU A 47 1.81 12.94 16.40
CA LEU A 47 2.00 12.46 15.03
C LEU A 47 0.68 12.52 14.27
N LEU A 48 0.71 13.05 13.05
CA LEU A 48 -0.47 13.25 12.23
C LEU A 48 -1.27 11.95 12.05
N ASP A 49 -0.58 10.83 11.85
CA ASP A 49 -1.17 9.49 11.73
C ASP A 49 -2.10 9.14 12.89
N LEU A 50 -1.66 9.44 14.13
CA LEU A 50 -2.40 9.14 15.35
C LEU A 50 -3.53 10.13 15.58
N TRP A 51 -3.28 11.41 15.28
CA TRP A 51 -4.31 12.44 15.33
C TRP A 51 -5.47 12.11 14.38
N GLU A 52 -5.18 11.76 13.13
CA GLU A 52 -6.21 11.40 12.15
C GLU A 52 -6.93 10.10 12.52
N ALA A 53 -6.20 9.09 12.99
CA ALA A 53 -6.80 7.87 13.52
C ALA A 53 -7.88 8.17 14.57
N ARG A 54 -7.60 9.08 15.50
CA ARG A 54 -8.55 9.48 16.54
C ARG A 54 -9.67 10.36 16.00
N GLU A 55 -9.34 11.48 15.37
CA GLU A 55 -10.30 12.54 15.03
C GLU A 55 -11.12 12.22 13.77
N ILE A 56 -10.50 11.60 12.76
CA ILE A 56 -11.14 11.34 11.46
C ILE A 56 -11.73 9.93 11.43
N TYR A 57 -10.98 8.94 11.93
CA TYR A 57 -11.37 7.53 11.83
C TYR A 57 -11.99 6.98 13.12
N GLY A 58 -12.14 7.80 14.17
CA GLY A 58 -12.81 7.42 15.42
C GLY A 58 -12.11 6.29 16.19
N ARG A 59 -10.80 6.15 16.06
CA ARG A 59 -10.02 5.09 16.69
C ARG A 59 -9.43 5.53 18.03
N GLU A 60 -9.49 4.64 19.01
CA GLU A 60 -8.82 4.84 20.28
C GLU A 60 -7.34 4.40 20.16
N ILE A 61 -6.43 5.36 20.29
CA ILE A 61 -4.99 5.07 20.26
C ILE A 61 -4.56 4.47 21.60
N ILE A 62 -3.89 3.32 21.57
CA ILE A 62 -3.34 2.70 22.76
C ILE A 62 -2.19 3.56 23.29
N ARG A 63 -2.44 4.25 24.41
CA ARG A 63 -1.39 4.93 25.17
C ARG A 63 -0.58 3.92 25.97
N SER A 64 0.72 4.15 26.09
CA SER A 64 1.63 3.25 26.78
C SER A 64 2.89 3.97 27.23
N ASP A 65 3.35 3.65 28.45
CA ASP A 65 4.63 4.12 28.98
C ASP A 65 5.81 3.20 28.59
N LYS A 66 5.55 2.17 27.77
CA LYS A 66 6.59 1.27 27.29
C LYS A 66 7.68 2.04 26.54
N PRO A 67 8.93 1.57 26.58
CA PRO A 67 9.99 2.11 25.75
C PRO A 67 9.59 2.11 24.27
N MET A 68 9.93 3.19 23.54
CA MET A 68 9.65 3.32 22.11
C MET A 68 10.06 2.06 21.31
N LYS A 69 11.20 1.44 21.62
CA LYS A 69 11.68 0.22 20.95
C LYS A 69 10.67 -0.92 21.03
N GLU A 70 10.09 -1.16 22.21
CA GLU A 70 9.10 -2.23 22.40
C GLU A 70 7.82 -1.93 21.61
N LEU A 71 7.37 -0.68 21.61
CA LEU A 71 6.19 -0.25 20.84
C LEU A 71 6.40 -0.39 19.33
N VAL A 72 7.61 -0.11 18.82
CA VAL A 72 7.97 -0.38 17.42
C VAL A 72 7.87 -1.87 17.12
N MET A 73 8.42 -2.74 17.97
CA MET A 73 8.35 -4.19 17.74
C MET A 73 6.90 -4.72 17.75
N GLU A 74 6.06 -4.23 18.66
CA GLU A 74 4.62 -4.56 18.67
C GLU A 74 3.91 -4.07 17.40
N GLY A 75 4.22 -2.86 16.94
CA GLY A 75 3.68 -2.32 15.70
C GLY A 75 4.11 -3.11 14.47
N ILE A 76 5.39 -3.51 14.39
CA ILE A 76 5.91 -4.39 13.33
C ILE A 76 5.13 -5.72 13.32
N GLU A 77 4.92 -6.33 14.49
CA GLU A 77 4.17 -7.57 14.61
C GLU A 77 2.73 -7.41 14.12
N ARG A 78 2.06 -6.29 14.44
CA ARG A 78 0.72 -5.96 13.96
C ARG A 78 0.68 -5.64 12.45
N LEU A 79 1.78 -5.16 11.89
CA LEU A 79 1.93 -4.79 10.47
C LEU A 79 2.39 -5.94 9.58
N LYS A 80 2.95 -7.04 10.11
CA LYS A 80 3.65 -8.04 9.30
C LYS A 80 2.81 -8.67 8.19
N HIS A 81 1.48 -8.63 8.32
CA HIS A 81 0.52 -9.09 7.30
C HIS A 81 -0.20 -7.95 6.57
N ALA A 82 0.25 -6.70 6.70
CA ALA A 82 -0.33 -5.56 6.00
C ALA A 82 -0.17 -5.66 4.47
N PHE A 83 0.68 -6.57 4.00
CA PHE A 83 0.98 -6.78 2.58
C PHE A 83 0.79 -8.23 2.14
N LEU A 84 0.39 -8.35 0.87
CA LEU A 84 0.36 -9.63 0.17
C LEU A 84 1.80 -10.04 -0.17
N PRO A 85 2.18 -11.32 0.00
CA PRO A 85 3.49 -11.80 -0.41
C PRO A 85 3.68 -11.57 -1.91
N ILE A 86 4.59 -10.68 -2.27
CA ILE A 86 5.12 -10.63 -3.64
C ILE A 86 5.91 -11.93 -3.85
N SER A 87 5.72 -12.56 -5.01
CA SER A 87 6.07 -13.95 -5.34
C SER A 87 7.51 -14.42 -5.09
N GLU A 88 8.45 -13.54 -4.75
CA GLU A 88 9.83 -13.92 -4.42
C GLU A 88 10.02 -14.23 -2.92
N PHE A 89 8.97 -14.01 -2.12
CA PHE A 89 9.00 -14.10 -0.67
C PHE A 89 7.84 -14.97 -0.15
N PRO A 90 7.91 -16.30 -0.32
CA PRO A 90 6.83 -17.25 -0.04
C PRO A 90 6.51 -17.42 1.46
N GLN A 91 6.99 -16.54 2.33
CA GLN A 91 6.70 -16.64 3.76
C GLN A 91 5.38 -15.94 4.09
N GLU A 92 4.31 -16.74 4.15
CA GLU A 92 2.96 -16.35 4.57
C GLU A 92 2.90 -15.74 5.99
N ASN A 93 3.98 -15.89 6.77
CA ASN A 93 4.09 -15.42 8.15
C ASN A 93 4.44 -13.91 8.30
N GLY A 94 4.74 -13.20 7.20
CA GLY A 94 5.08 -11.77 7.25
C GLY A 94 6.52 -11.43 7.66
N GLU A 95 7.41 -12.42 7.80
CA GLU A 95 8.78 -12.20 8.30
C GLU A 95 9.64 -11.32 7.38
N ASN A 96 9.37 -11.31 6.07
CA ASN A 96 10.11 -10.45 5.15
C ASN A 96 9.80 -8.97 5.41
N LEU A 97 8.51 -8.61 5.48
CA LEU A 97 8.10 -7.26 5.84
C LEU A 97 8.65 -6.88 7.21
N ARG A 98 8.56 -7.78 8.19
CA ARG A 98 9.20 -7.59 9.50
C ARG A 98 10.69 -7.26 9.37
N GLY A 99 11.45 -8.01 8.57
CA GLY A 99 12.86 -7.74 8.31
C GLY A 99 13.15 -6.40 7.63
N TYR A 100 12.30 -5.94 6.70
CA TYR A 100 12.40 -4.60 6.11
C TYR A 100 12.11 -3.51 7.15
N LEU A 101 11.03 -3.67 7.92
CA LEU A 101 10.62 -2.71 8.93
C LEU A 101 11.68 -2.59 10.03
N ASP A 102 12.26 -3.71 10.46
CA ASP A 102 13.32 -3.78 11.47
C ASP A 102 14.58 -3.02 11.00
N ARG A 103 15.10 -3.37 9.81
CA ARG A 103 16.26 -2.68 9.20
C ARG A 103 16.06 -1.18 9.03
N ASN A 104 14.87 -0.75 8.61
CA ASN A 104 14.57 0.67 8.42
C ASN A 104 14.38 1.40 9.76
N SER A 105 13.92 0.69 10.80
CA SER A 105 13.68 1.28 12.11
C SER A 105 14.99 1.64 12.84
N ASP A 106 16.01 0.81 12.71
CA ASP A 106 17.30 0.99 13.39
C ASP A 106 18.00 2.28 12.97
N SER A 107 17.89 2.66 11.69
CA SER A 107 18.46 3.91 11.18
C SER A 107 17.87 5.14 11.89
N LEU A 108 16.54 5.21 12.04
CA LEU A 108 15.89 6.35 12.71
C LEU A 108 16.16 6.40 14.21
N ARG A 109 16.25 5.24 14.85
CA ARG A 109 16.50 5.13 16.29
C ARG A 109 17.93 5.55 16.66
N GLY A 110 18.85 5.56 15.69
CA GLY A 110 20.27 5.88 15.93
C GLY A 110 21.04 4.74 16.59
N ASP A 111 20.47 3.52 16.58
CA ASP A 111 21.08 2.32 17.15
C ASP A 111 22.28 1.82 16.30
N THR A 112 22.41 2.31 15.08
CA THR A 112 23.47 1.96 14.09
C THR A 112 24.87 2.49 14.44
N GLY A 113 25.00 3.18 15.58
CA GLY A 113 26.26 3.64 16.14
C GLY A 113 26.77 4.96 15.54
N PRO A 114 27.88 5.51 16.08
CA PRO A 114 28.36 6.87 15.78
C PRO A 114 28.87 7.07 14.34
N LYS A 115 28.93 6.01 13.54
CA LYS A 115 29.37 6.06 12.13
C LYS A 115 28.21 6.18 11.15
N ASP A 116 26.97 6.03 11.59
CA ASP A 116 25.83 6.17 10.70
C ASP A 116 25.57 7.64 10.38
N LYS A 117 26.01 8.05 9.19
CA LYS A 117 25.79 9.40 8.64
C LYS A 117 24.42 9.53 7.96
N THR A 118 23.57 8.50 8.02
CA THR A 118 22.30 8.45 7.30
C THR A 118 21.26 9.38 7.92
N VAL A 119 21.31 9.62 9.24
CA VAL A 119 20.39 10.51 9.94
C VAL A 119 21.09 11.77 10.43
N LYS A 120 20.57 12.93 10.01
CA LYS A 120 20.98 14.25 10.50
C LYS A 120 19.88 14.85 11.37
N ARG A 121 20.14 14.96 12.66
CA ARG A 121 19.27 15.61 13.64
C ARG A 121 19.58 17.11 13.70
N LEU A 122 18.59 17.94 13.42
CA LEU A 122 18.70 19.39 13.37
C LEU A 122 17.91 20.03 14.51
N ARG A 123 18.41 21.11 15.10
CA ARG A 123 17.74 21.90 16.14
C ARG A 123 17.52 23.34 15.68
N GLY A 124 16.47 23.97 16.17
CA GLY A 124 16.12 25.35 15.85
C GLY A 124 15.76 25.57 14.38
N VAL A 125 15.27 24.53 13.70
CA VAL A 125 14.90 24.58 12.29
C VAL A 125 13.44 24.20 12.09
N THR A 126 12.88 24.64 10.95
CA THR A 126 11.66 24.08 10.37
C THR A 126 12.08 23.30 9.14
N LEU A 127 11.61 22.06 9.01
CA LEU A 127 11.82 21.27 7.80
C LEU A 127 10.81 21.71 6.74
N ASN A 128 11.21 21.72 5.47
CA ASN A 128 10.30 22.02 4.37
C ASN A 128 9.21 20.94 4.29
N ASP A 129 7.98 21.38 4.05
CA ASP A 129 6.88 20.46 3.80
C ASP A 129 7.12 19.64 2.54
N THR A 130 6.70 18.39 2.62
CA THR A 130 6.62 17.47 1.50
C THR A 130 5.17 17.43 1.01
N ASN A 131 4.99 17.48 -0.32
CA ASN A 131 3.67 17.55 -0.97
C ASN A 131 3.03 16.16 -1.16
N ASP A 132 3.30 15.22 -0.26
CA ASP A 132 2.93 13.81 -0.41
C ASP A 132 2.07 13.28 0.75
N SER A 133 1.70 14.15 1.68
CA SER A 133 0.81 13.83 2.80
C SER A 133 -0.66 14.01 2.46
N PHE A 134 -1.07 15.01 1.67
CA PHE A 134 -2.49 15.30 1.42
C PHE A 134 -3.31 15.34 2.72
N GLU A 135 -3.00 16.30 3.61
CA GLU A 135 -3.69 16.44 4.89
C GLU A 135 -5.20 16.64 4.68
N LEU A 136 -6.02 15.84 5.37
CA LEU A 136 -7.48 15.95 5.26
C LEU A 136 -8.04 17.08 6.12
N ALA A 137 -7.48 17.26 7.31
CA ALA A 137 -7.91 18.25 8.28
C ALA A 137 -6.77 18.55 9.26
N ARG A 138 -6.93 19.64 10.03
CA ARG A 138 -6.08 19.98 11.18
C ARG A 138 -6.87 20.79 12.22
N PRO A 139 -6.48 20.79 13.50
CA PRO A 139 -7.08 21.69 14.49
C PRO A 139 -6.85 23.16 14.15
N SER A 140 -7.80 24.04 14.46
CA SER A 140 -7.75 25.47 14.11
C SER A 140 -6.58 26.23 14.76
N GLU A 141 -6.14 25.81 15.95
CA GLU A 141 -5.08 26.47 16.73
C GLU A 141 -3.71 25.79 16.59
N CYS A 142 -3.57 24.82 15.69
CA CYS A 142 -2.36 24.02 15.54
C CYS A 142 -1.90 24.00 14.08
N ALA A 143 -0.61 23.77 13.87
CA ALA A 143 -0.01 23.59 12.55
C ALA A 143 0.26 22.11 12.31
N VAL A 144 0.27 21.70 11.03
CA VAL A 144 0.91 20.44 10.65
C VAL A 144 2.33 20.80 10.28
N GLU A 145 3.31 20.21 10.95
CA GLU A 145 4.73 20.48 10.75
C GLU A 145 5.49 19.18 10.44
N GLN A 146 6.47 19.28 9.54
CA GLN A 146 7.30 18.16 9.13
C GLN A 146 8.32 17.77 10.25
N VAL A 147 8.28 16.51 10.68
CA VAL A 147 9.21 15.98 11.70
C VAL A 147 10.42 15.31 11.05
N VAL A 148 10.21 14.58 9.96
CA VAL A 148 11.25 13.84 9.23
C VAL A 148 11.18 14.17 7.75
N ASN A 149 12.32 14.37 7.09
CA ASN A 149 12.40 14.50 5.62
C ASN A 149 13.37 13.48 5.03
N PHE A 150 12.95 12.84 3.94
CA PHE A 150 13.79 11.96 3.15
C PHE A 150 14.41 12.69 1.95
N VAL A 151 15.70 12.47 1.75
CA VAL A 151 16.46 13.10 0.68
C VAL A 151 17.20 12.01 -0.09
N ASP A 152 16.70 11.65 -1.28
CA ASP A 152 17.38 10.75 -2.22
C ASP A 152 18.47 11.50 -2.99
N LEU A 153 19.55 11.87 -2.31
CA LEU A 153 20.73 12.41 -2.96
C LEU A 153 21.92 11.47 -2.73
N ALA A 154 22.60 11.11 -3.83
CA ALA A 154 23.81 10.32 -3.77
C ALA A 154 24.83 11.01 -2.85
N ASN A 155 25.29 10.29 -1.82
CA ASN A 155 26.30 10.72 -0.84
C ASN A 155 25.86 11.72 0.26
N LEU A 156 24.57 11.98 0.46
CA LEU A 156 24.06 12.79 1.57
C LEU A 156 23.35 11.96 2.66
N PRO A 157 23.19 12.51 3.88
CA PRO A 157 22.28 11.94 4.88
C PRO A 157 20.91 11.77 4.24
N ARG A 158 20.39 10.54 4.28
CA ARG A 158 19.10 10.22 3.66
C ARG A 158 17.93 10.76 4.46
N ILE A 159 18.13 11.06 5.74
CA ILE A 159 17.07 11.39 6.68
C ILE A 159 17.47 12.65 7.47
N TYR A 160 16.63 13.66 7.42
CA TYR A 160 16.73 14.85 8.28
C TYR A 160 15.62 14.80 9.31
N VAL A 161 15.95 14.99 10.59
CA VAL A 161 14.98 14.97 11.68
C VAL A 161 14.98 16.33 12.36
N ASN A 162 13.80 16.92 12.52
CA ASN A 162 13.59 18.05 13.41
C ASN A 162 13.66 17.54 14.85
N GLN A 163 14.81 17.71 15.50
CA GLN A 163 15.08 17.14 16.81
C GLN A 163 14.17 17.73 17.89
N ASP A 164 13.80 19.01 17.78
CA ASP A 164 12.97 19.66 18.78
C ASP A 164 11.52 19.13 18.72
N LEU A 165 10.99 18.88 17.51
CA LEU A 165 9.71 18.19 17.35
C LEU A 165 9.81 16.73 17.80
N TRP A 166 10.84 16.00 17.39
CA TRP A 166 11.05 14.60 17.78
C TRP A 166 11.06 14.41 19.31
N GLU A 167 11.78 15.27 20.04
CA GLU A 167 11.87 15.22 21.50
C GLU A 167 10.58 15.64 22.21
N SER A 168 9.68 16.36 21.51
CA SER A 168 8.36 16.72 22.03
C SER A 168 7.31 15.62 21.84
N LEU A 169 7.61 14.58 21.06
CA LEU A 169 6.76 13.41 20.89
C LEU A 169 7.00 12.41 22.03
N ASP A 170 5.91 11.87 22.60
CA ASP A 170 5.99 10.75 23.55
C ASP A 170 6.44 9.44 22.85
N ASN A 171 6.73 8.41 23.64
CA ASN A 171 7.21 7.12 23.10
C ASN A 171 6.24 6.49 22.08
N VAL A 172 4.94 6.68 22.24
CA VAL A 172 3.91 6.14 21.33
C VAL A 172 3.99 6.86 19.97
N ASN A 173 4.10 8.18 20.00
CA ASN A 173 4.22 9.01 18.81
C ASN A 173 5.56 8.78 18.09
N GLN A 174 6.66 8.66 18.83
CA GLN A 174 7.96 8.33 18.26
C GLN A 174 7.95 6.92 17.63
N ALA A 175 7.32 5.94 18.28
CA ALA A 175 7.19 4.59 17.73
C ALA A 175 6.34 4.58 16.45
N ALA A 176 5.21 5.28 16.45
CA ALA A 176 4.37 5.45 15.28
C ALA A 176 5.12 6.11 14.11
N LEU A 177 5.96 7.10 14.39
CA LEU A 177 6.79 7.78 13.38
C LEU A 177 7.83 6.84 12.78
N VAL A 178 8.51 6.04 13.62
CA VAL A 178 9.47 5.04 13.13
C VAL A 178 8.78 4.01 12.25
N LEU A 179 7.61 3.52 12.66
CA LEU A 179 6.82 2.59 11.87
C LEU A 179 6.36 3.22 10.55
N HIS A 180 5.93 4.48 10.58
CA HIS A 180 5.54 5.25 9.39
C HIS A 180 6.67 5.24 8.36
N GLU A 181 7.87 5.69 8.75
CA GLU A 181 8.98 5.76 7.80
C GLU A 181 9.40 4.39 7.31
N SER A 182 9.46 3.40 8.20
CA SER A 182 9.80 2.03 7.84
C SER A 182 8.83 1.47 6.80
N LEU A 183 7.53 1.67 7.02
CA LEU A 183 6.48 1.17 6.14
C LEU A 183 6.44 1.96 4.83
N TYR A 184 6.48 3.29 4.89
CA TYR A 184 6.39 4.14 3.71
C TYR A 184 7.57 3.95 2.77
N ARG A 185 8.79 3.85 3.32
CA ARG A 185 9.97 3.55 2.54
C ARG A 185 9.84 2.21 1.81
N THR A 186 9.40 1.17 2.50
CA THR A 186 9.15 -0.14 1.89
C THR A 186 8.11 -0.03 0.77
N LEU A 187 7.02 0.69 1.00
CA LEU A 187 5.96 0.91 0.00
C LEU A 187 6.46 1.65 -1.24
N ARG A 188 7.30 2.66 -1.04
CA ARG A 188 7.85 3.45 -2.12
C ARG A 188 8.90 2.70 -2.93
N GLU A 189 9.86 2.07 -2.27
CA GLU A 189 10.96 1.37 -2.93
C GLU A 189 10.47 0.13 -3.68
N GLU A 190 9.55 -0.65 -3.09
CA GLU A 190 9.11 -1.94 -3.65
C GLU A 190 7.84 -1.82 -4.50
N PHE A 191 6.98 -0.81 -4.25
CA PHE A 191 5.67 -0.69 -4.92
C PHE A 191 5.41 0.65 -5.60
N GLY A 192 6.39 1.55 -5.61
CA GLY A 192 6.27 2.84 -6.30
C GLY A 192 5.25 3.79 -5.67
N GLU A 193 4.96 3.64 -4.37
CA GLU A 193 4.04 4.55 -3.66
C GLU A 193 4.52 6.01 -3.77
N SER A 194 3.62 6.88 -4.20
CA SER A 194 3.92 8.30 -4.42
C SER A 194 3.47 9.23 -3.29
N ASN A 195 2.73 8.71 -2.30
CA ASN A 195 2.18 9.47 -1.19
C ASN A 195 2.02 8.62 0.07
N SER A 196 1.92 9.26 1.24
CA SER A 196 1.90 8.58 2.54
C SER A 196 0.50 8.24 3.06
N LEU A 197 -0.58 8.46 2.29
CA LEU A 197 -1.95 8.27 2.77
C LEU A 197 -2.22 6.84 3.27
N ARG A 198 -1.75 5.85 2.52
CA ARG A 198 -1.90 4.42 2.89
C ARG A 198 -1.09 4.10 4.14
N THR A 199 0.14 4.59 4.22
CA THR A 199 1.00 4.45 5.40
C THR A 199 0.30 5.00 6.64
N ARG A 200 -0.15 6.27 6.62
CA ARG A 200 -0.77 6.89 7.81
C ARG A 200 -1.96 6.11 8.33
N ARG A 201 -2.83 5.63 7.42
CA ARG A 201 -3.99 4.81 7.77
C ARG A 201 -3.57 3.49 8.42
N ALA A 202 -2.55 2.83 7.86
CA ALA A 202 -2.03 1.58 8.41
C ALA A 202 -1.42 1.79 9.80
N ILE A 203 -0.62 2.84 9.99
CA ILE A 203 -0.04 3.18 11.30
C ILE A 203 -1.12 3.51 12.32
N GLY A 204 -2.06 4.39 11.99
CA GLY A 204 -3.20 4.70 12.84
C GLY A 204 -4.01 3.47 13.24
N PHE A 205 -4.19 2.52 12.32
CA PHE A 205 -4.88 1.24 12.58
C PHE A 205 -4.14 0.36 13.60
N VAL A 206 -2.83 0.15 13.43
CA VAL A 206 -2.05 -0.74 14.31
C VAL A 206 -1.72 -0.13 15.67
N MET A 207 -1.59 1.19 15.73
CA MET A 207 -1.38 1.93 16.97
C MET A 207 -2.67 2.03 17.81
N ALA A 208 -3.83 1.81 17.19
CA ALA A 208 -5.09 1.55 17.87
C ALA A 208 -5.26 0.07 18.32
N GLY A 209 -4.19 -0.74 18.28
CA GLY A 209 -4.19 -2.12 18.77
C GLY A 209 -4.70 -3.17 17.79
N ASN A 210 -5.06 -2.78 16.57
CA ASN A 210 -5.52 -3.72 15.57
C ASN A 210 -4.33 -4.43 14.91
N THR A 211 -4.56 -5.65 14.42
CA THR A 211 -3.57 -6.45 13.70
C THR A 211 -4.06 -6.66 12.27
N PHE A 212 -3.19 -6.45 11.30
CA PHE A 212 -3.46 -6.92 9.95
C PHE A 212 -3.47 -8.43 9.93
N ARG A 213 -4.44 -9.00 9.22
CA ARG A 213 -4.53 -10.43 8.94
C ARG A 213 -4.09 -10.66 7.51
N SER A 214 -3.49 -11.82 7.24
CA SER A 214 -3.24 -12.16 5.85
C SER A 214 -4.57 -12.25 5.12
N THR A 215 -4.59 -11.92 3.83
CA THR A 215 -5.82 -12.10 3.03
C THR A 215 -6.26 -13.57 3.11
N TYR A 216 -5.31 -14.50 3.12
CA TYR A 216 -5.57 -15.92 3.35
C TYR A 216 -6.31 -16.21 4.67
N GLU A 217 -5.96 -15.59 5.79
CA GLU A 217 -6.69 -15.75 7.06
C GLU A 217 -8.11 -15.15 7.03
N MET A 218 -8.31 -14.11 6.22
CA MET A 218 -9.61 -13.47 6.06
C MET A 218 -10.55 -14.25 5.13
N LEU A 219 -10.00 -15.00 4.19
CA LEU A 219 -10.74 -15.87 3.28
C LEU A 219 -11.20 -17.12 4.05
N GLN A 220 -12.37 -17.03 4.68
CA GLN A 220 -13.00 -18.17 5.36
C GLN A 220 -13.33 -19.29 4.36
N ALA A 221 -13.19 -20.55 4.80
CA ALA A 221 -13.68 -21.69 4.05
C ALA A 221 -15.23 -21.67 3.96
N PRO A 222 -15.84 -22.22 2.90
CA PRO A 222 -15.21 -22.97 1.81
C PRO A 222 -14.53 -22.06 0.78
N ARG A 223 -13.33 -22.44 0.33
CA ARG A 223 -12.58 -21.70 -0.69
C ARG A 223 -11.89 -22.61 -1.69
N ILE A 224 -11.71 -22.09 -2.90
CA ILE A 224 -10.96 -22.77 -3.96
C ILE A 224 -9.72 -21.93 -4.27
N THR A 225 -8.54 -22.51 -4.09
CA THR A 225 -7.27 -21.85 -4.39
C THR A 225 -6.67 -22.47 -5.64
N CYS A 226 -6.56 -21.70 -6.71
CA CYS A 226 -5.94 -22.11 -7.96
C CYS A 226 -4.56 -21.47 -8.08
N SER A 227 -3.52 -22.28 -8.21
CA SER A 227 -2.12 -21.82 -8.30
C SER A 227 -1.50 -22.24 -9.63
N SER A 228 -0.68 -21.37 -10.23
CA SER A 228 0.14 -21.74 -11.38
C SER A 228 1.27 -22.69 -10.97
N ALA A 229 1.82 -23.44 -11.93
CA ALA A 229 2.89 -24.40 -11.67
C ALA A 229 4.16 -23.79 -11.05
N ASP A 230 4.47 -22.54 -11.40
CA ASP A 230 5.57 -21.75 -10.83
C ASP A 230 5.21 -21.09 -9.48
N GLN A 231 3.99 -21.31 -8.98
CA GLN A 231 3.38 -20.62 -7.83
C GLN A 231 3.37 -19.09 -7.95
N GLY A 232 3.72 -18.56 -9.12
CA GLY A 232 3.79 -17.14 -9.39
C GLY A 232 2.41 -16.50 -9.38
N THR A 233 1.34 -17.24 -9.66
CA THR A 233 -0.05 -16.78 -9.68
C THR A 233 -0.89 -17.63 -8.75
N ARG A 234 -1.59 -16.98 -7.81
CA ARG A 234 -2.64 -17.61 -6.99
C ARG A 234 -3.96 -16.86 -7.19
N ILE A 235 -5.03 -17.61 -7.38
CA ILE A 235 -6.40 -17.13 -7.46
C ILE A 235 -7.18 -17.81 -6.34
N HIS A 236 -7.74 -17.03 -5.43
CA HIS A 236 -8.66 -17.51 -4.42
C HIS A 236 -10.09 -17.18 -4.84
N MET A 237 -10.92 -18.20 -4.95
CA MET A 237 -12.36 -18.07 -5.18
C MET A 237 -13.05 -18.32 -3.85
N VAL A 238 -13.83 -17.35 -3.38
CA VAL A 238 -14.59 -17.46 -2.14
C VAL A 238 -16.04 -17.09 -2.38
N THR A 239 -16.94 -17.87 -1.79
CA THR A 239 -18.33 -17.44 -1.59
C THR A 239 -18.41 -16.55 -0.37
N PHE A 240 -18.82 -15.30 -0.54
CA PHE A 240 -19.16 -14.42 0.57
C PHE A 240 -20.67 -14.26 0.65
N VAL A 241 -21.29 -14.69 1.76
CA VAL A 241 -22.68 -14.33 2.03
C VAL A 241 -22.67 -12.99 2.77
N PRO A 242 -23.03 -11.86 2.12
CA PRO A 242 -23.03 -10.58 2.82
C PRO A 242 -23.96 -10.64 4.03
N THR A 243 -23.40 -10.33 5.20
CA THR A 243 -24.16 -10.20 6.46
C THR A 243 -25.08 -8.98 6.44
N TRP A 244 -24.74 -7.99 5.61
CA TRP A 244 -25.51 -6.77 5.35
C TRP A 244 -26.59 -7.04 4.30
N GLY A 245 -27.75 -7.53 4.74
CA GLY A 245 -28.95 -7.61 3.88
C GLY A 245 -29.87 -6.42 4.11
N ILE A 246 -30.38 -5.82 3.02
CA ILE A 246 -31.53 -4.90 3.13
C ILE A 246 -32.70 -5.70 3.74
N PRO A 247 -33.29 -5.27 4.86
CA PRO A 247 -34.43 -5.97 5.45
C PRO A 247 -35.53 -6.22 4.41
N GLY A 248 -35.96 -7.47 4.27
CA GLY A 248 -37.01 -7.86 3.33
C GLY A 248 -36.54 -8.27 1.92
N ARG A 249 -35.24 -8.25 1.61
CA ARG A 249 -34.69 -8.89 0.40
C ARG A 249 -34.04 -10.25 0.74
N PRO A 250 -34.21 -11.28 -0.12
CA PRO A 250 -33.44 -12.51 0.03
C PRO A 250 -31.94 -12.17 0.02
N ARG A 251 -31.20 -12.72 0.98
CA ARG A 251 -29.73 -12.63 0.97
C ARG A 251 -29.24 -13.60 -0.11
N TYR A 252 -28.79 -13.06 -1.23
CA TYR A 252 -28.10 -13.86 -2.23
C TYR A 252 -26.62 -13.94 -1.84
N PRO A 253 -26.01 -15.13 -1.83
CA PRO A 253 -24.55 -15.23 -1.75
C PRO A 253 -23.95 -14.38 -2.86
N MET A 254 -23.00 -13.52 -2.52
CA MET A 254 -22.17 -12.83 -3.50
C MET A 254 -20.89 -13.64 -3.65
N GLU A 255 -20.63 -14.13 -4.84
CA GLU A 255 -19.39 -14.84 -5.10
C GLU A 255 -18.33 -13.81 -5.49
N SER A 256 -17.19 -13.84 -4.80
CA SER A 256 -16.10 -12.86 -5.00
C SER A 256 -14.81 -13.58 -5.36
N PHE A 257 -14.03 -12.98 -6.24
CA PHE A 257 -12.69 -13.47 -6.59
C PHE A 257 -11.64 -12.56 -5.98
N TYR A 258 -10.64 -13.19 -5.38
CA TYR A 258 -9.43 -12.53 -4.95
C TYR A 258 -8.29 -13.09 -5.76
N VAL A 259 -7.72 -12.28 -6.65
CA VAL A 259 -6.55 -12.64 -7.44
C VAL A 259 -5.33 -12.06 -6.74
N GLU A 260 -4.41 -12.91 -6.30
CA GLU A 260 -3.19 -12.50 -5.61
C GLU A 260 -2.08 -12.11 -6.59
N ARG A 261 -2.14 -12.56 -7.86
CA ARG A 261 -1.31 -12.04 -8.95
C ARG A 261 -1.84 -12.38 -10.34
N VAL A 262 -1.75 -11.44 -11.28
CA VAL A 262 -1.58 -11.72 -12.72
C VAL A 262 -0.21 -11.14 -13.08
N ALA A 263 0.68 -11.95 -13.65
CA ALA A 263 2.02 -11.48 -14.00
C ALA A 263 1.94 -10.18 -14.85
N GLY A 264 2.55 -9.10 -14.35
CA GLY A 264 2.54 -7.78 -15.01
C GLY A 264 1.52 -6.76 -14.51
N VAL A 265 0.70 -7.08 -13.50
CA VAL A 265 -0.24 -6.11 -12.88
C VAL A 265 0.13 -5.90 -11.40
N PRO A 266 0.53 -4.69 -10.97
CA PRO A 266 0.80 -4.42 -9.57
C PRO A 266 -0.53 -4.30 -8.80
N THR A 267 -0.77 -5.18 -7.83
CA THR A 267 -1.91 -5.04 -6.90
C THR A 267 -1.45 -5.28 -5.47
N MET A 268 -1.89 -4.43 -4.55
CA MET A 268 -2.03 -4.81 -3.15
C MET A 268 -3.35 -4.32 -2.58
N GLY A 269 -4.08 -5.28 -1.99
CA GLY A 269 -4.96 -5.11 -0.84
C GLY A 269 -6.06 -4.08 -0.95
N PHE A 270 -7.30 -4.57 -1.09
CA PHE A 270 -8.56 -3.83 -1.29
C PHE A 270 -8.71 -3.19 -2.68
N VAL A 271 -8.83 -4.05 -3.69
CA VAL A 271 -9.82 -3.76 -4.73
C VAL A 271 -11.01 -4.67 -4.40
N ASP A 272 -12.15 -4.08 -4.04
CA ASP A 272 -13.44 -4.76 -4.12
C ASP A 272 -13.67 -5.11 -5.60
N PHE A 273 -13.12 -6.24 -6.04
CA PHE A 273 -13.54 -6.85 -7.30
C PHE A 273 -14.81 -7.62 -6.99
N GLY A 274 -15.93 -6.90 -6.95
CA GLY A 274 -17.25 -7.51 -7.12
C GLY A 274 -17.39 -7.99 -8.56
N ILE A 275 -16.77 -9.13 -8.90
CA ILE A 275 -17.12 -9.85 -10.11
C ILE A 275 -18.44 -10.53 -9.79
N GLY A 276 -19.56 -9.88 -10.13
CA GLY A 276 -20.86 -10.52 -10.03
C GLY A 276 -20.84 -11.80 -10.86
N LEU A 277 -20.86 -12.95 -10.19
CA LEU A 277 -21.01 -14.20 -10.89
C LEU A 277 -22.42 -14.29 -11.47
N GLY A 278 -22.48 -14.24 -12.79
CA GLY A 278 -23.60 -14.72 -13.55
C GLY A 278 -23.09 -15.74 -14.56
N GLY A 279 -23.68 -16.94 -14.56
CA GLY A 279 -23.50 -17.89 -15.66
C GLY A 279 -22.53 -19.05 -15.36
N PRO A 280 -21.62 -19.43 -16.29
CA PRO A 280 -20.90 -20.71 -16.19
C PRO A 280 -19.90 -20.84 -15.03
N LEU A 281 -19.36 -19.75 -14.50
CA LEU A 281 -18.43 -19.77 -13.35
C LEU A 281 -19.16 -20.02 -12.01
N GLU A 282 -20.36 -19.46 -11.81
CA GLU A 282 -21.25 -19.76 -10.67
C GLU A 282 -21.61 -21.25 -10.66
N ARG A 283 -21.97 -21.78 -11.83
CA ARG A 283 -22.25 -23.22 -12.01
C ARG A 283 -21.04 -24.07 -11.70
N LEU A 284 -19.87 -23.73 -12.25
CA LEU A 284 -18.64 -24.46 -11.96
C LEU A 284 -18.29 -24.43 -10.47
N PHE A 285 -18.41 -23.27 -9.82
CA PHE A 285 -18.15 -23.14 -8.38
C PHE A 285 -19.11 -24.02 -7.57
N HIS A 286 -20.41 -23.93 -7.82
CA HIS A 286 -21.40 -24.79 -7.18
C HIS A 286 -21.22 -26.28 -7.48
N GLU A 287 -20.79 -26.66 -8.69
CA GLU A 287 -20.47 -28.05 -9.04
C GLU A 287 -19.19 -28.55 -8.37
N MET A 288 -18.20 -27.68 -8.16
CA MET A 288 -17.01 -28.00 -7.36
C MET A 288 -17.35 -28.15 -5.86
N LEU A 289 -18.32 -27.39 -5.35
CA LEU A 289 -18.84 -27.55 -3.99
C LEU A 289 -19.69 -28.82 -3.82
N ASP A 290 -20.48 -29.17 -4.84
CA ASP A 290 -21.36 -30.35 -4.87
C ASP A 290 -20.61 -31.58 -5.41
N THR A 291 -19.78 -32.19 -4.56
CA THR A 291 -18.98 -33.38 -4.90
C THR A 291 -19.81 -34.60 -5.32
N SER A 292 -21.15 -34.54 -5.27
CA SER A 292 -22.04 -35.63 -5.67
C SER A 292 -22.32 -35.65 -7.19
N LYS A 293 -22.05 -34.56 -7.92
CA LYS A 293 -22.35 -34.43 -9.35
C LYS A 293 -21.09 -34.42 -10.23
N PRO A 294 -21.12 -35.03 -11.43
CA PRO A 294 -20.01 -34.94 -12.38
C PRO A 294 -19.94 -33.55 -13.02
N LEU A 295 -18.73 -33.03 -13.22
CA LEU A 295 -18.49 -31.79 -13.96
C LEU A 295 -18.87 -31.97 -15.45
N PRO A 296 -19.48 -30.96 -16.10
CA PRO A 296 -19.81 -31.01 -17.51
C PRO A 296 -18.51 -30.98 -18.35
N PRO A 297 -18.33 -31.91 -19.30
CA PRO A 297 -17.16 -31.90 -20.18
C PRO A 297 -17.27 -30.81 -21.27
N GLY A 298 -16.17 -30.10 -21.53
CA GLY A 298 -16.01 -29.20 -22.68
C GLY A 298 -15.87 -27.71 -22.34
N PRO A 299 -15.56 -26.86 -23.34
CA PRO A 299 -15.36 -25.43 -23.15
C PRO A 299 -16.68 -24.74 -22.79
N LEU A 300 -16.68 -23.94 -21.73
CA LEU A 300 -17.81 -23.10 -21.36
C LEU A 300 -17.70 -21.77 -22.14
N PRO A 301 -18.68 -21.41 -23.01
CA PRO A 301 -18.63 -20.16 -23.75
C PRO A 301 -18.88 -18.96 -22.81
N TYR A 302 -18.04 -17.92 -22.91
CA TYR A 302 -18.18 -16.68 -22.14
C TYR A 302 -18.36 -15.47 -23.06
N ASN A 303 -19.29 -14.61 -22.69
CA ASN A 303 -19.44 -13.27 -23.23
C ASN A 303 -19.21 -12.29 -22.07
N HIS A 304 -18.01 -11.69 -22.02
CA HIS A 304 -17.62 -10.57 -21.17
C HIS A 304 -17.36 -10.85 -19.68
N LEU A 305 -16.07 -10.78 -19.32
CA LEU A 305 -15.61 -10.41 -18.00
C LEU A 305 -15.26 -8.91 -18.07
N THR A 306 -15.91 -8.08 -17.25
CA THR A 306 -15.59 -6.64 -17.18
C THR A 306 -14.87 -6.37 -15.87
N ILE A 307 -13.64 -5.88 -15.96
CA ILE A 307 -12.83 -5.52 -14.80
C ILE A 307 -12.75 -3.99 -14.76
N THR A 308 -13.36 -3.39 -13.74
CA THR A 308 -13.22 -1.96 -13.46
C THR A 308 -12.04 -1.75 -12.52
N HIS A 309 -11.06 -0.96 -12.96
CA HIS A 309 -9.92 -0.53 -12.16
C HIS A 309 -10.03 0.96 -11.86
N SER A 310 -9.64 1.39 -10.66
CA SER A 310 -9.49 2.81 -10.31
C SER A 310 -8.06 3.27 -10.63
N GLY A 311 -7.81 3.55 -11.92
CA GLY A 311 -6.54 4.07 -12.46
C GLY A 311 -6.67 4.30 -13.96
N ASP A 312 -5.70 4.97 -14.61
CA ASP A 312 -5.71 5.30 -16.05
C ASP A 312 -5.59 4.09 -17.00
N ILE A 313 -5.87 2.88 -16.51
CA ILE A 313 -5.86 1.63 -17.27
C ILE A 313 -7.28 1.07 -17.17
N GLU A 314 -8.00 0.99 -18.29
CA GLU A 314 -9.19 0.14 -18.42
C GLU A 314 -8.74 -1.26 -18.83
N PRO A 315 -8.65 -2.24 -17.90
CA PRO A 315 -8.38 -3.62 -18.29
C PRO A 315 -9.64 -4.25 -18.91
N GLU A 316 -9.75 -4.23 -20.24
CA GLU A 316 -10.68 -5.12 -20.94
C GLU A 316 -10.09 -6.54 -20.90
N LEU A 317 -10.44 -7.29 -19.85
CA LEU A 317 -9.99 -8.66 -19.65
C LEU A 317 -10.98 -9.63 -20.29
N LYS A 318 -10.64 -10.15 -21.48
CA LYS A 318 -11.36 -11.27 -22.09
C LYS A 318 -10.63 -12.55 -21.74
N GLY A 319 -11.36 -13.52 -21.20
CA GLY A 319 -10.77 -14.82 -20.87
C GLY A 319 -11.63 -16.02 -21.20
N LEU A 320 -10.97 -17.15 -21.39
CA LEU A 320 -11.56 -18.46 -21.59
C LEU A 320 -11.19 -19.34 -20.39
N LEU A 321 -12.19 -19.98 -19.79
CA LEU A 321 -12.01 -20.97 -18.73
C LEU A 321 -12.20 -22.36 -19.33
N GLU A 322 -11.13 -23.15 -19.39
CA GLU A 322 -11.22 -24.57 -19.75
C GLU A 322 -11.08 -25.39 -18.47
N VAL A 323 -12.07 -26.25 -18.21
CA VAL A 323 -12.05 -27.15 -17.06
C VAL A 323 -11.83 -28.57 -17.59
N GLU A 324 -10.69 -29.14 -17.26
CA GLU A 324 -10.35 -30.52 -17.59
C GLU A 324 -10.33 -31.36 -16.31
N GLY A 325 -11.22 -32.34 -16.20
CA GLY A 325 -11.27 -33.21 -15.02
C GLY A 325 -12.14 -34.44 -15.22
N THR A 326 -11.79 -35.52 -14.53
CA THR A 326 -12.62 -36.72 -14.43
C THR A 326 -13.31 -36.78 -13.06
N LYS A 327 -14.45 -37.47 -12.98
CA LYS A 327 -15.25 -37.57 -11.75
C LYS A 327 -14.39 -38.08 -10.57
N GLY A 328 -14.34 -37.29 -9.49
CA GLY A 328 -13.57 -37.62 -8.27
C GLY A 328 -12.13 -37.12 -8.25
N GLN A 329 -11.69 -36.37 -9.27
CA GLN A 329 -10.42 -35.66 -9.29
C GLN A 329 -10.65 -34.14 -9.19
N ILE A 330 -9.67 -33.43 -8.62
CA ILE A 330 -9.70 -31.97 -8.59
C ILE A 330 -9.52 -31.48 -10.05
N PRO A 331 -10.44 -30.67 -10.59
CA PRO A 331 -10.34 -30.23 -11.98
C PRO A 331 -9.07 -29.39 -12.20
N LYS A 332 -8.41 -29.63 -13.34
CA LYS A 332 -7.42 -28.71 -13.90
C LYS A 332 -8.18 -27.55 -14.52
N VAL A 333 -7.87 -26.33 -14.11
CA VAL A 333 -8.54 -25.13 -14.62
C VAL A 333 -7.52 -24.31 -15.39
N VAL A 334 -7.72 -24.19 -16.70
CA VAL A 334 -6.87 -23.38 -17.57
C VAL A 334 -7.54 -22.03 -17.74
N PHE A 335 -6.85 -20.98 -17.28
CA PHE A 335 -7.26 -19.60 -17.48
C PHE A 335 -6.46 -19.02 -18.64
N THR A 336 -7.16 -18.59 -19.67
CA THR A 336 -6.57 -17.69 -20.67
C THR A 336 -7.05 -16.29 -20.36
N LEU A 337 -6.15 -15.37 -20.00
CA LEU A 337 -6.44 -13.96 -19.71
C LEU A 337 -5.80 -13.10 -20.82
N GLY A 338 -6.59 -12.35 -21.56
CA GLY A 338 -6.07 -11.29 -22.42
C GLY A 338 -5.97 -9.98 -21.64
N ALA A 339 -4.77 -9.47 -21.40
CA ALA A 339 -4.59 -8.12 -20.87
C ALA A 339 -4.40 -7.14 -22.04
N ARG A 340 -5.05 -5.98 -21.96
CA ARG A 340 -4.93 -4.91 -22.95
C ARG A 340 -4.40 -3.64 -22.30
N VAL A 341 -3.34 -3.09 -22.86
CA VAL A 341 -2.92 -1.71 -22.58
C VAL A 341 -3.58 -0.81 -23.63
N LEU A 342 -4.06 0.37 -23.23
CA LEU A 342 -4.69 1.32 -24.15
C LEU A 342 -3.77 1.59 -25.36
N GLY A 343 -4.29 1.31 -26.56
CA GLY A 343 -3.55 1.48 -27.82
C GLY A 343 -2.68 0.29 -28.26
N THR A 344 -2.65 -0.83 -27.54
CA THR A 344 -1.92 -2.04 -27.95
C THR A 344 -2.85 -3.22 -28.27
N THR A 345 -2.32 -4.17 -29.04
CA THR A 345 -2.95 -5.48 -29.27
C THR A 345 -2.95 -6.28 -27.97
N PRO A 346 -4.08 -6.89 -27.56
CA PRO A 346 -4.12 -7.73 -26.37
C PRO A 346 -3.05 -8.84 -26.45
N ILE A 347 -2.29 -9.01 -25.37
CA ILE A 347 -1.34 -10.11 -25.26
C ILE A 347 -2.07 -11.24 -24.54
N PRO A 348 -2.34 -12.38 -25.19
CA PRO A 348 -2.96 -13.52 -24.53
C PRO A 348 -1.95 -14.14 -23.57
N PHE A 349 -2.32 -14.21 -22.29
CA PHE A 349 -1.60 -14.97 -21.28
C PHE A 349 -2.38 -16.25 -20.99
N ARG A 350 -1.76 -17.41 -21.18
CA ARG A 350 -2.33 -18.71 -20.80
C ARG A 350 -1.62 -19.19 -19.55
N ALA A 351 -2.36 -19.36 -18.47
CA ALA A 351 -1.89 -19.97 -17.24
C ALA A 351 -2.66 -21.27 -17.00
N GLU A 352 -1.91 -22.36 -16.83
CA GLU A 352 -2.46 -23.59 -16.28
C GLU A 352 -2.45 -23.47 -14.75
N LEU A 353 -3.63 -23.54 -14.13
CA LEU A 353 -3.75 -23.49 -12.68
C LEU A 353 -4.18 -24.86 -12.15
N SER A 354 -3.50 -25.29 -11.09
CA SER A 354 -3.89 -26.42 -10.25
C SER A 354 -4.72 -25.87 -9.11
N CYS A 355 -5.98 -26.28 -9.00
CA CYS A 355 -6.87 -25.85 -7.93
C CYS A 355 -6.83 -26.83 -6.75
N THR A 356 -7.04 -26.33 -5.55
CA THR A 356 -7.30 -27.10 -4.33
C THR A 356 -8.55 -26.54 -3.67
N TYR A 357 -9.40 -27.43 -3.15
CA TYR A 357 -10.60 -27.06 -2.43
C TYR A 357 -10.40 -27.28 -0.94
N GLU A 358 -10.60 -26.24 -0.15
CA GLU A 358 -10.54 -26.27 1.31
C GLU A 358 -11.94 -26.07 1.86
N LYS A 359 -12.42 -27.05 2.61
CA LYS A 359 -13.78 -27.09 3.18
C LYS A 359 -13.90 -26.30 4.46
#